data_AF-A0AAV7X5V1-F1
#
_entry.id   AF-A0AAV7X5V1-F1
#
_cell.length_a   1.000
_cell.length_b   1.000
_cell.length_c   1.000
_cell.angle_alpha   90.00
_cell.angle_beta   90.00
_cell.angle_gamma   90.00
#
_symmetry.space_group_name_H-M   'P 1'
#
loop_
_entity.id
_entity.type
_entity.pdbx_description
1 polymer ?
#
loop_
_entity_poly.entity_id
_entity_poly.type
_entity_poly.pdbx_seq_one_letter_code
_entity_poly.pdbx_strand_id
1 'polypeptide(L)'
;MTNRCTGSISPSHCEYYGRWSFSNNLCALTVARGMLWTPFVDSVSPPFKCPHPEGLRYVNNATLDLAMAQVLVGFVTVEKFIWPTEVQLWNEKEQLAVCLQGTVEMRRVLMRTKT
;
A
#
# COMPACT_ATOMS: atom_id res chain seq x y z
N MET A 1 7.81 -9.01 7.04
CA MET A 1 7.45 -8.79 8.46
C MET A 1 7.18 -7.31 8.63
N THR A 2 6.26 -6.92 9.50
CA THR A 2 5.85 -5.53 9.69
C THR A 2 6.16 -5.14 11.12
N ASN A 3 6.99 -4.12 11.27
CA ASN A 3 7.30 -3.52 12.56
C ASN A 3 6.58 -2.17 12.66
N ARG A 4 6.34 -1.72 13.89
CA ARG A 4 5.95 -0.33 14.15
C ARG A 4 7.00 0.31 15.04
N CYS A 5 7.33 1.57 14.78
CA CYS A 5 8.36 2.28 15.52
C CYS A 5 7.82 3.58 16.13
N THR A 6 8.41 4.02 17.24
CA THR A 6 8.08 5.28 17.91
C THR A 6 9.27 6.22 17.91
N GLY A 7 9.09 7.44 17.37
CA GLY A 7 10.12 8.49 17.35
C GLY A 7 11.23 8.30 16.31
N SER A 8 11.81 7.10 16.16
CA SER A 8 12.85 6.82 15.15
C SER A 8 12.80 5.37 14.65
N ILE A 9 13.39 5.12 13.47
CA ILE A 9 13.59 3.77 12.93
C ILE A 9 14.92 3.23 13.49
N SER A 10 14.88 2.70 14.70
CA SER A 10 16.03 2.04 15.32
C SER A 10 15.58 0.84 16.16
N PRO A 11 16.45 -0.16 16.40
CA PRO A 11 16.04 -1.40 17.06
C PRO A 11 15.41 -1.22 18.44
N SER A 12 15.82 -0.19 19.19
CA SER A 12 15.26 0.13 20.52
C SER A 12 13.90 0.83 20.47
N HIS A 13 13.50 1.32 19.29
CA HIS A 13 12.28 2.09 19.09
C HIS A 13 11.22 1.36 18.26
N CYS A 14 11.57 0.19 17.71
CA CYS A 14 10.72 -0.61 16.84
C CYS A 14 10.31 -1.92 17.52
N GLU A 15 9.03 -2.25 17.46
CA GLU A 15 8.51 -3.54 17.90
C GLU A 15 7.85 -4.28 16.75
N TYR A 16 7.86 -5.62 16.83
CA TYR A 16 7.15 -6.46 15.87
C TYR A 16 5.66 -6.21 15.99
N TYR A 17 5.02 -5.90 14.87
CA TYR A 17 3.58 -5.68 14.82
C TYR A 17 2.84 -6.88 14.21
N GLY A 18 3.35 -7.44 13.12
CA GLY A 18 2.69 -8.56 12.45
C GLY A 18 3.39 -8.97 11.16
N ARG A 19 2.85 -9.96 10.46
CA ARG A 19 3.29 -10.34 9.11
C ARG A 19 2.10 -10.32 8.18
N TRP A 20 2.14 -9.41 7.21
CA TRP A 20 1.21 -9.39 6.09
C TRP A 20 1.91 -10.03 4.89
N SER A 21 1.28 -11.04 4.29
CA SER A 21 1.75 -11.65 3.05
C SER A 21 0.58 -11.91 2.13
N PHE A 22 0.68 -11.42 0.91
CA PHE A 22 -0.27 -11.69 -0.18
C PHE A 22 0.47 -12.56 -1.19
N SER A 23 0.18 -13.87 -1.22
CA SER A 23 0.93 -14.82 -2.06
C SER A 23 0.19 -15.23 -3.33
N ASN A 24 -1.14 -15.18 -3.35
CA ASN A 24 -1.94 -15.75 -4.45
C ASN A 24 -2.80 -14.67 -5.12
N ASN A 25 -2.96 -14.78 -6.45
CA ASN A 25 -3.82 -13.91 -7.26
C ASN A 25 -3.50 -12.40 -7.16
N LEU A 26 -2.22 -12.03 -7.06
CA LEU A 26 -1.79 -10.63 -7.00
C LEU A 26 -2.34 -9.78 -8.16
N CYS A 27 -2.49 -10.38 -9.35
CA CYS A 27 -3.10 -9.70 -10.48
C CYS A 27 -4.57 -9.34 -10.19
N ALA A 28 -5.35 -10.31 -9.70
CA ALA A 28 -6.75 -10.08 -9.31
C ALA A 28 -6.87 -9.09 -8.15
N LEU A 29 -5.95 -9.15 -7.18
CA LEU A 29 -5.91 -8.22 -6.05
C LEU A 29 -5.61 -6.79 -6.51
N THR A 30 -4.64 -6.63 -7.41
CA THR A 30 -4.25 -5.32 -7.93
C THR A 30 -5.40 -4.65 -8.69
N VAL A 31 -6.15 -5.41 -9.49
CA VAL A 31 -7.29 -4.88 -10.28
C VAL A 31 -8.63 -4.93 -9.54
N ALA A 32 -8.66 -5.37 -8.29
CA ALA A 32 -9.88 -5.41 -7.50
C ALA A 32 -10.43 -3.98 -7.29
N ARG A 33 -11.73 -3.81 -7.54
CA ARG A 33 -12.42 -2.53 -7.34
C ARG A 33 -12.86 -2.36 -5.89
N GLY A 34 -12.99 -1.11 -5.46
CA GLY A 34 -13.41 -0.76 -4.09
C GLY A 34 -12.33 -1.00 -3.04
N MET A 35 -11.07 -1.07 -3.46
CA MET A 35 -9.92 -1.22 -2.58
C MET A 35 -9.25 0.14 -2.33
N LEU A 36 -8.46 0.23 -1.26
CA LEU A 36 -7.67 1.44 -0.92
C LEU A 36 -6.83 1.96 -2.10
N TRP A 37 -6.25 1.05 -2.87
CA TRP A 37 -5.37 1.35 -4.01
C TRP A 37 -6.12 1.51 -5.35
N THR A 38 -7.45 1.35 -5.39
CA THR A 38 -8.21 1.45 -6.65
C THR A 38 -7.96 2.79 -7.37
N PRO A 39 -8.03 3.98 -6.72
CA PRO A 39 -7.78 5.26 -7.42
C PRO A 39 -6.35 5.40 -7.94
N PHE A 40 -5.37 4.78 -7.26
CA PHE A 40 -3.99 4.74 -7.71
C PHE A 40 -3.87 3.93 -9.01
N VAL A 41 -4.44 2.71 -9.03
CA VAL A 41 -4.41 1.82 -10.21
C VAL A 41 -5.15 2.44 -11.39
N ASP A 42 -6.28 3.11 -11.15
CA ASP A 42 -7.06 3.80 -12.18
C ASP A 42 -6.32 5.01 -12.79
N SER A 43 -5.35 5.59 -12.08
CA SER A 43 -4.52 6.70 -12.57
C SER A 43 -3.37 6.27 -13.50
N VAL A 44 -3.14 4.96 -13.65
CA VAL A 44 -2.09 4.40 -14.49
C VAL A 44 -2.50 4.44 -15.96
N SER A 45 -1.64 5.01 -16.80
CA SER A 45 -1.82 5.05 -18.26
C SER A 45 -0.65 4.39 -19.01
N PRO A 46 -0.91 3.47 -19.96
CA PRO A 46 -2.21 2.84 -20.27
C PRO A 46 -2.78 2.00 -19.10
N PRO A 47 -4.11 1.75 -19.09
CA PRO A 47 -4.79 1.08 -17.98
C PRO A 47 -4.13 -0.24 -17.59
N PHE A 48 -4.00 -0.47 -16.28
CA PHE A 48 -3.45 -1.73 -15.77
C PHE A 48 -4.39 -2.89 -16.14
N LYS A 49 -3.85 -3.89 -16.83
CA LYS A 49 -4.55 -5.13 -17.22
C LYS A 49 -3.68 -6.33 -16.93
N CYS A 50 -4.34 -7.45 -16.70
CA CYS A 50 -3.71 -8.76 -16.51
C CYS A 50 -4.07 -9.67 -17.71
N PRO A 51 -3.10 -10.40 -18.30
CA PRO A 51 -1.66 -10.37 -18.02
C PRO A 51 -1.05 -9.00 -18.34
N HIS A 52 -0.03 -8.60 -17.58
CA HIS A 52 0.55 -7.26 -17.68
C HIS A 52 1.51 -7.17 -18.87
N PRO A 53 1.21 -6.39 -19.92
CA PRO A 53 2.10 -6.28 -21.07
C PRO A 53 3.27 -5.37 -20.74
N GLU A 54 4.45 -5.73 -21.24
CA GLU A 54 5.66 -4.90 -21.13
C GLU A 54 5.45 -3.50 -21.75
N GLY A 55 6.17 -2.52 -21.23
CA GLY A 55 6.19 -1.16 -21.76
C GLY A 55 6.09 -0.09 -20.68
N LEU A 56 6.31 1.15 -21.10
CA LEU A 56 6.26 2.31 -20.21
C LEU A 56 4.82 2.56 -19.72
N ARG A 57 4.73 3.02 -18.47
CA ARG A 57 3.50 3.41 -17.81
C ARG A 57 3.71 4.75 -17.12
N TYR A 58 2.67 5.55 -17.08
CA TYR A 58 2.65 6.85 -16.45
C TYR A 58 1.61 6.85 -15.35
N VAL A 59 1.97 7.39 -14.19
CA VAL A 59 1.07 7.59 -13.06
C VAL A 59 0.99 9.08 -12.83
N ASN A 60 -0.19 9.67 -12.98
CA ASN A 60 -0.39 11.11 -12.83
C ASN A 60 -1.54 11.38 -11.86
N ASN A 61 -1.34 12.30 -10.91
CA ASN A 61 -2.34 12.67 -9.90
C ASN A 61 -2.95 11.46 -9.15
N ALA A 62 -2.10 10.47 -8.86
CA ALA A 62 -2.48 9.29 -8.10
C ALA A 62 -3.00 9.67 -6.71
N THR A 63 -4.07 9.00 -6.28
CA THR A 63 -4.65 9.15 -4.94
C THR A 63 -4.94 7.79 -4.32
N LEU A 64 -5.33 7.78 -3.05
CA LEU A 64 -5.81 6.60 -2.34
C LEU A 64 -7.23 6.86 -1.84
N ASP A 65 -8.04 5.81 -1.73
CA ASP A 65 -9.37 5.92 -1.15
C ASP A 65 -9.29 5.99 0.38
N LEU A 66 -9.38 7.20 0.92
CA LEU A 66 -9.30 7.44 2.36
C LEU A 66 -10.49 6.90 3.14
N ALA A 67 -11.67 6.75 2.52
CA ALA A 67 -12.81 6.13 3.17
C ALA A 67 -12.54 4.63 3.37
N MET A 68 -12.00 3.97 2.35
CA MET A 68 -11.55 2.58 2.48
C MET A 68 -10.36 2.42 3.42
N ALA A 69 -9.46 3.41 3.50
CA ALA A 69 -8.39 3.42 4.50
C ALA A 69 -8.98 3.32 5.92
N GLN A 70 -9.99 4.13 6.24
CA GLN A 70 -10.66 4.09 7.55
C GLN A 70 -11.29 2.74 7.86
N VAL A 71 -11.87 2.06 6.86
CA VAL A 71 -12.43 0.71 7.04
C VAL A 71 -11.32 -0.31 7.33
N LEU A 72 -10.23 -0.27 6.58
CA LEU A 72 -9.14 -1.24 6.70
C LEU A 72 -8.31 -1.05 7.97
N VAL A 73 -8.06 0.20 8.36
CA VAL A 73 -7.25 0.52 9.54
C VAL A 73 -8.09 0.89 10.77
N GLY A 74 -9.42 0.88 10.68
CA GLY A 74 -10.32 1.31 11.75
C GLY A 74 -10.19 0.51 13.05
N PHE A 75 -9.62 -0.69 12.98
CA PHE A 75 -9.34 -1.57 14.13
C PHE A 75 -7.93 -1.39 14.69
N VAL A 76 -7.08 -0.59 14.05
CA VAL A 76 -5.66 -0.44 14.34
C VAL A 76 -5.30 1.02 14.53
N THR A 77 -4.71 1.35 15.68
CA THR A 77 -4.10 2.67 15.87
C THR A 77 -2.82 2.77 15.02
N VAL A 78 -2.98 3.18 13.76
CA VAL A 78 -1.88 3.39 12.81
C VAL A 78 -1.15 4.72 13.00
N GLU A 79 -1.79 5.64 13.72
CA GLU A 79 -1.29 6.98 13.99
C GLU A 79 -0.19 6.98 15.04
N LYS A 80 0.68 8.00 15.00
CA LYS A 80 1.80 8.20 15.94
C LYS A 80 2.94 7.19 15.83
N PHE A 81 2.80 6.20 14.96
CA PHE A 81 3.85 5.24 14.65
C PHE A 81 4.47 5.51 13.28
N ILE A 82 5.74 5.19 13.17
CA ILE A 82 6.49 5.10 11.94
C ILE A 82 6.43 3.63 11.50
N TRP A 83 6.04 3.38 10.26
CA TRP A 83 5.86 2.03 9.72
C TRP A 83 6.93 1.77 8.65
N PRO A 84 8.04 1.09 8.99
CA PRO A 84 8.93 0.52 8.00
C PRO A 84 8.18 -0.55 7.22
N THR A 85 8.03 -0.35 5.92
CA THR A 85 7.30 -1.24 5.03
C THR A 85 8.23 -1.80 3.98
N GLU A 86 8.15 -3.11 3.79
CA GLU A 86 8.72 -3.79 2.64
C GLU A 86 7.59 -4.53 1.92
N VAL A 87 7.34 -4.15 0.67
CA VAL A 87 6.34 -4.76 -0.20
C VAL A 87 7.08 -5.49 -1.30
N GLN A 88 6.88 -6.80 -1.37
CA GLN A 88 7.39 -7.64 -2.43
C GLN A 88 6.22 -8.20 -3.22
N LEU A 89 6.27 -8.06 -4.55
CA LEU A 89 5.32 -8.69 -5.47
C LEU A 89 6.06 -9.73 -6.29
N TRP A 90 5.53 -10.94 -6.28
CA TRP A 90 6.06 -12.09 -6.99
C TRP A 90 5.15 -12.43 -8.17
N ASN A 91 5.71 -12.82 -9.30
CA ASN A 91 4.93 -13.28 -10.43
C ASN A 91 4.49 -14.75 -10.24
N GLU A 92 3.69 -15.29 -11.17
CA GLU A 92 3.19 -16.67 -11.13
C GLU A 92 4.30 -17.74 -11.21
N LYS A 93 5.53 -17.35 -11.58
CA LYS A 93 6.71 -18.22 -11.62
C LYS A 93 7.58 -18.06 -10.36
N GLU A 94 7.05 -17.44 -9.31
CA GLU A 94 7.77 -17.13 -8.07
C GLU A 94 9.05 -16.28 -8.30
N GLN A 95 9.03 -15.40 -9.29
CA GLN A 95 10.10 -14.43 -9.52
C GLN A 95 9.70 -13.06 -8.98
N LEU A 96 10.63 -12.39 -8.31
CA LEU A 96 10.39 -11.08 -7.71
C LEU A 96 10.22 -10.04 -8.82
N ALA A 97 9.01 -9.51 -8.97
CA ALA A 97 8.67 -8.50 -9.98
C ALA A 97 8.84 -7.08 -9.44
N VAL A 98 8.47 -6.85 -8.17
CA VAL A 98 8.57 -5.54 -7.53
C VAL A 98 9.06 -5.72 -6.10
N CYS A 99 10.00 -4.89 -5.68
CA CYS A 99 10.39 -4.74 -4.28
C CYS A 99 10.41 -3.26 -3.93
N LEU A 100 9.54 -2.85 -3.01
CA LEU A 100 9.44 -1.49 -2.52
C LEU A 100 9.75 -1.49 -1.03
N GLN A 101 10.80 -0.76 -0.66
CA GLN A 101 11.12 -0.47 0.73
C GLN A 101 10.86 1.00 0.97
N GLY A 102 10.23 1.29 2.11
CA GLY A 102 9.84 2.64 2.43
C GLY A 102 9.43 2.78 3.88
N THR A 103 9.12 4.02 4.24
CA THR A 103 8.61 4.35 5.56
C THR A 103 7.30 5.09 5.38
N VAL A 104 6.28 4.68 6.14
CA VAL A 104 4.96 5.31 6.12
C VAL A 104 4.69 5.96 7.47
N GLU A 105 4.33 7.24 7.46
CA GLU A 105 3.79 7.97 8.59
C GLU A 105 2.36 8.39 8.29
N MET A 106 1.43 8.04 9.17
CA MET A 106 0.03 8.44 9.03
C MET A 106 -0.28 9.56 10.01
N ARG A 107 -0.71 10.70 9.47
CA ARG A 107 -1.10 11.89 10.24
C ARG A 107 -2.57 12.20 9.96
N ARG A 108 -3.35 12.46 11.02
CA ARG A 108 -4.73 12.94 10.83
C ARG A 108 -4.70 14.29 10.14
N VAL A 109 -5.54 14.41 9.12
CA VAL A 109 -5.85 15.67 8.47
C VAL A 109 -7.35 15.95 8.62
N LEU A 110 -7.71 17.21 8.88
CA LEU A 110 -9.10 17.62 8.88
C LEU A 110 -9.58 17.68 7.43
N MET A 111 -10.47 16.75 7.06
CA MET A 111 -11.15 16.78 5.77
C MET A 111 -12.22 17.86 5.82
N ARG A 112 -12.08 18.93 5.03
CA ARG A 112 -13.20 19.86 4.80
C ARG A 112 -14.19 19.19 3.86
N THR A 113 -15.34 18.78 4.38
CA THR A 113 -16.46 18.33 3.56
C THR A 113 -16.92 19.52 2.73
N LYS A 114 -16.87 19.41 1.40
CA LYS A 114 -17.58 20.37 0.54
C LYS A 114 -19.08 20.09 0.68
N THR A 115 -19.76 20.90 1.48
CA THR A 115 -21.23 21.08 1.45
C THR A 115 -21.65 21.72 0.15
#